data_AF-A0A4Q2YFC4-F1
#
_entry.id   AF-A0A4Q2YFC4-F1
#
_cell.length_a   1.000
_cell.length_b   1.000
_cell.length_c   1.000
_cell.angle_alpha   90.00
_cell.angle_beta   90.00
_cell.angle_gamma   90.00
#
_symmetry.space_group_name_H-M   'P 1'
#
loop_
_entity.id
_entity.type
_entity.pdbx_description
1 polymer ?
#
loop_
_entity_poly.entity_id
_entity_poly.type
_entity_poly.pdbx_seq_one_letter_code
_entity_poly.pdbx_strand_id
1 'polypeptide(L)'
;MSAAIHPQTAAAEAFWHVTVLSNFARGYDKYSRRYSKSSIPESTFPERFFLLREEELAAGARKAGGLLRKLGIPGDRLVALRAEVDAGELRENTRTGIGQYVERGWITLSGVAWMGEEGEGSPLEPAVIEEVMAESLRLLHGSLHAFESLRPRSFSVLPVARGCQASCPFCFSDASASAEQDQARLNLARVAEHAQQAAERGAGRFVITGGGEPGLLRHEVMRELIAVGRPLGKTVLITNGHHLARRDGAVRSAMLEDYARSGLGVLAVSRHHHDDGVSTKLMSLE
;
A
#
# COMPACT_ATOMS: atom_id res chain seq x y z
N MET A 1 -14.46 41.72 18.57
CA MET A 1 -14.76 40.26 18.50
C MET A 1 -15.42 40.00 17.16
N SER A 2 -14.63 39.68 16.14
CA SER A 2 -15.11 39.30 14.81
C SER A 2 -14.91 37.79 14.71
N ALA A 3 -16.02 37.05 14.63
CA ALA A 3 -15.99 35.61 14.44
C ALA A 3 -15.58 35.34 12.98
N ALA A 4 -14.40 34.75 12.79
CA ALA A 4 -13.98 34.23 11.50
C ALA A 4 -14.94 33.10 11.11
N ILE A 5 -15.74 33.35 10.07
CA ILE A 5 -16.54 32.33 9.41
C ILE A 5 -15.53 31.47 8.64
N HIS A 6 -15.17 30.33 9.21
CA HIS A 6 -14.49 29.28 8.44
C HIS A 6 -15.44 28.87 7.31
N PRO A 7 -15.00 28.91 6.03
CA PRO A 7 -15.80 28.35 4.96
C PRO A 7 -15.98 26.86 5.25
N GLN A 8 -17.24 26.44 5.38
CA GLN A 8 -17.61 25.02 5.34
C GLN A 8 -17.10 24.50 3.99
N THR A 9 -16.01 23.71 4.02
CA THR A 9 -15.62 22.86 2.90
C THR A 9 -16.83 22.03 2.52
N ALA A 10 -17.35 22.24 1.31
CA ALA A 10 -18.40 21.39 0.76
C ALA A 10 -17.95 19.93 0.89
N ALA A 11 -18.84 19.07 1.39
CA ALA A 11 -18.55 17.65 1.52
C ALA A 11 -18.15 17.10 0.14
N ALA A 12 -16.99 16.47 0.04
CA ALA A 12 -16.54 15.86 -1.21
C ALA A 12 -17.59 14.83 -1.66
N GLU A 13 -18.16 15.02 -2.85
CA GLU A 13 -19.14 14.10 -3.42
C GLU A 13 -18.41 12.86 -3.96
N ALA A 14 -18.98 11.69 -3.72
CA ALA A 14 -18.41 10.43 -4.17
C ALA A 14 -18.86 10.14 -5.60
N PHE A 15 -17.88 9.88 -6.47
CA PHE A 15 -18.11 9.51 -7.86
C PHE A 15 -17.54 8.14 -8.17
N TRP A 16 -18.05 7.55 -9.24
CA TRP A 16 -17.72 6.21 -9.66
C TRP A 16 -17.20 6.15 -11.08
N HIS A 17 -16.33 5.19 -11.34
CA HIS A 17 -15.90 4.82 -12.68
C HIS A 17 -15.99 3.32 -12.86
N VAL A 18 -16.67 2.88 -13.92
CA VAL A 18 -16.79 1.45 -14.24
C VAL A 18 -15.74 1.06 -15.27
N THR A 19 -14.98 0.01 -14.96
CA THR A 19 -13.98 -0.58 -15.85
C THR A 19 -14.08 -2.12 -15.81
N VAL A 20 -13.34 -2.78 -16.70
CA VAL A 20 -13.09 -4.23 -16.64
C VAL A 20 -11.95 -4.53 -15.67
N LEU A 21 -12.03 -5.66 -14.98
CA LEU A 21 -11.06 -6.09 -13.97
C LEU A 21 -9.66 -6.26 -14.57
N SER A 22 -9.53 -6.74 -15.80
CA SER A 22 -8.25 -6.85 -16.51
C SER A 22 -7.50 -5.51 -16.70
N ASN A 23 -8.21 -4.37 -16.61
CA ASN A 23 -7.59 -3.05 -16.64
C ASN A 23 -7.14 -2.54 -15.27
N PHE A 24 -7.61 -3.14 -14.18
CA PHE A 24 -7.34 -2.64 -12.83
C PHE A 24 -5.84 -2.60 -12.52
N ALA A 25 -5.14 -3.74 -12.63
CA ALA A 25 -3.71 -3.84 -12.37
C ALA A 25 -2.83 -3.04 -13.35
N ARG A 26 -3.36 -2.72 -14.55
CA ARG A 26 -2.65 -1.86 -15.52
C ARG A 26 -2.70 -0.39 -15.09
N GLY A 27 -3.85 0.05 -14.58
CA GLY A 27 -4.10 1.45 -14.28
C GLY A 27 -3.81 1.86 -12.83
N TYR A 28 -3.87 0.94 -11.86
CA TYR A 28 -3.75 1.27 -10.44
C TYR A 28 -2.29 1.27 -9.95
N ASP A 29 -1.89 2.40 -9.37
CA ASP A 29 -0.65 2.55 -8.61
C ASP A 29 -0.98 2.61 -7.11
N LYS A 30 -0.54 1.58 -6.37
CA LYS A 30 -0.74 1.48 -4.92
C LYS A 30 -0.11 2.67 -4.17
N TYR A 31 1.08 3.11 -4.56
CA TYR A 31 1.85 4.08 -3.77
C TYR A 31 1.25 5.48 -3.83
N SER A 32 0.76 5.90 -5.00
CA SER A 32 0.03 7.16 -5.15
C SER A 32 -1.48 7.03 -4.91
N ARG A 33 -1.99 5.79 -4.73
CA ARG A 33 -3.42 5.45 -4.72
C ARG A 33 -4.18 5.98 -5.94
N ARG A 34 -3.50 6.12 -7.07
CA ARG A 34 -4.08 6.65 -8.31
C ARG A 34 -4.41 5.53 -9.28
N TYR A 35 -5.55 5.67 -9.93
CA TYR A 35 -5.89 4.90 -11.12
C TYR A 35 -5.75 5.79 -12.35
N SER A 36 -4.87 5.41 -13.27
CA SER A 36 -4.52 6.16 -14.48
C SER A 36 -4.90 5.39 -15.75
N LYS A 37 -5.38 6.13 -16.75
CA LYS A 37 -5.65 5.60 -18.09
C LYS A 37 -4.40 5.54 -18.98
N SER A 38 -3.27 6.10 -18.55
CA SER A 38 -2.03 6.16 -19.34
C SER A 38 -1.50 4.78 -19.75
N SER A 39 -1.81 3.75 -18.97
CA SER A 39 -1.35 2.38 -19.17
C SER A 39 -2.43 1.44 -19.74
N ILE A 40 -3.58 2.01 -20.16
CA ILE A 40 -4.73 1.26 -20.68
C ILE A 40 -4.88 1.55 -22.18
N PRO A 41 -4.37 0.68 -23.07
CA PRO A 41 -4.38 0.94 -24.51
C PRO A 41 -5.81 1.02 -25.10
N GLU A 42 -6.79 0.43 -24.42
CA GLU A 42 -8.20 0.46 -24.83
C GLU A 42 -8.90 1.81 -24.50
N SER A 43 -8.23 2.72 -23.79
CA SER A 43 -8.80 4.03 -23.43
C SER A 43 -8.87 4.98 -24.62
N THR A 44 -10.08 5.42 -24.98
CA THR A 44 -10.31 6.41 -26.05
C THR A 44 -10.01 7.85 -25.62
N PHE A 45 -10.01 8.13 -24.33
CA PHE A 45 -9.81 9.48 -23.76
C PHE A 45 -8.79 9.39 -22.62
N PRO A 46 -7.50 9.18 -22.91
CA PRO A 46 -6.46 9.03 -21.88
C PRO A 46 -6.25 10.31 -21.05
N GLU A 47 -6.64 11.47 -21.56
CA GLU A 47 -6.51 12.78 -20.91
C GLU A 47 -7.72 13.21 -20.08
N ARG A 48 -8.81 12.43 -20.07
CA ARG A 48 -10.04 12.75 -19.32
C ARG A 48 -10.52 11.56 -18.51
N PHE A 49 -11.02 11.81 -17.31
CA PHE A 49 -11.62 10.77 -16.47
C PHE A 49 -13.12 11.01 -16.32
N PHE A 50 -13.93 10.11 -16.90
CA PHE A 50 -15.38 10.18 -16.82
C PHE A 50 -15.86 9.47 -15.56
N LEU A 51 -16.72 10.17 -14.84
CA LEU A 51 -17.19 9.90 -13.49
C LEU A 51 -18.72 9.89 -13.49
N LEU A 52 -19.29 8.99 -12.72
CA LEU A 52 -20.71 8.71 -12.65
C LEU A 52 -21.17 8.88 -11.21
N ARG A 53 -22.39 9.38 -11.03
CA ARG A 53 -23.10 9.17 -9.77
C ARG A 53 -23.57 7.73 -9.67
N GLU A 54 -23.98 7.34 -8.47
CA GLU A 54 -24.43 5.97 -8.19
C GLU A 54 -25.64 5.59 -9.06
N GLU A 55 -26.59 6.50 -9.23
CA GLU A 55 -27.77 6.31 -10.09
C GLU A 55 -27.42 6.16 -11.59
N GLU A 56 -26.23 6.59 -12.01
CA GLU A 56 -25.76 6.52 -13.39
C GLU A 56 -24.92 5.26 -13.69
N LEU A 57 -24.64 4.43 -12.68
CA LEU A 57 -23.77 3.25 -12.81
C LEU A 57 -24.25 2.24 -13.85
N ALA A 58 -25.57 2.11 -14.06
CA ALA A 58 -26.11 1.25 -15.10
C ALA A 58 -25.62 1.65 -16.50
N ALA A 59 -25.43 2.95 -16.76
CA ALA A 59 -24.86 3.42 -18.02
C ALA A 59 -23.36 3.09 -18.14
N GLY A 60 -22.62 3.21 -17.03
CA GLY A 60 -21.22 2.79 -16.94
C GLY A 60 -21.04 1.30 -17.20
N ALA A 61 -21.87 0.47 -16.57
CA ALA A 61 -21.89 -0.98 -16.73
C ALA A 61 -22.13 -1.39 -18.19
N ARG A 62 -23.15 -0.84 -18.85
CA ARG A 62 -23.42 -1.13 -20.28
C ARG A 62 -22.22 -0.80 -21.18
N LYS A 63 -21.57 0.34 -20.95
CA LYS A 63 -20.40 0.76 -21.73
C LYS A 63 -19.20 -0.16 -21.49
N ALA A 64 -18.87 -0.43 -20.23
CA ALA A 64 -17.75 -1.29 -19.87
C ALA A 64 -18.00 -2.76 -20.25
N GLY A 65 -19.26 -3.23 -20.19
CA GLY A 65 -19.68 -4.55 -20.65
C GLY A 65 -19.44 -4.78 -22.14
N GLY A 66 -19.54 -3.72 -22.96
CA GLY A 66 -19.12 -3.77 -24.36
C GLY A 66 -17.63 -4.06 -24.52
N LEU A 67 -16.77 -3.44 -23.69
CA LEU A 67 -15.34 -3.73 -23.66
C LEU A 67 -15.07 -5.15 -23.14
N LEU A 68 -15.75 -5.56 -22.06
CA LEU A 68 -15.63 -6.90 -21.48
C LEU A 68 -15.89 -7.99 -22.53
N ARG A 69 -17.01 -7.90 -23.25
CA ARG A 69 -17.36 -8.82 -24.34
C ARG A 69 -16.34 -8.80 -25.48
N LYS A 70 -15.81 -7.62 -25.82
CA LYS A 70 -14.79 -7.47 -26.87
C LYS A 70 -13.47 -8.12 -26.50
N LEU A 71 -13.04 -8.01 -25.24
CA LEU A 71 -11.78 -8.59 -24.75
C LEU A 71 -11.86 -10.10 -24.65
N GLY A 72 -13.02 -10.65 -24.24
CA GLY A 72 -13.26 -12.08 -24.21
C GLY A 72 -12.31 -12.85 -23.27
N ILE A 73 -11.77 -12.19 -22.24
CA ILE A 73 -10.85 -12.80 -21.27
C ILE A 73 -11.68 -13.64 -20.28
N PRO A 74 -11.43 -14.96 -20.17
CA PRO A 74 -12.14 -15.81 -19.23
C PRO A 74 -11.96 -15.34 -17.77
N GLY A 75 -13.06 -15.17 -17.04
CA GLY A 75 -13.06 -14.73 -15.64
C GLY A 75 -12.93 -13.21 -15.44
N ASP A 76 -12.79 -12.43 -16.52
CA ASP A 76 -12.87 -10.98 -16.43
C ASP A 76 -14.30 -10.53 -16.08
N ARG A 77 -14.41 -9.43 -15.34
CA ARG A 77 -15.68 -8.91 -14.82
C ARG A 77 -15.61 -7.41 -14.60
N LEU A 78 -16.76 -6.78 -14.36
CA LEU A 78 -16.84 -5.36 -14.11
C LEU A 78 -16.46 -5.01 -12.67
N VAL A 79 -15.76 -3.89 -12.52
CA VAL A 79 -15.42 -3.30 -11.22
C VAL A 79 -15.73 -1.81 -11.24
N ALA A 80 -16.34 -1.33 -10.17
CA ALA A 80 -16.60 0.08 -9.93
C ALA A 80 -15.50 0.67 -9.04
N LEU A 81 -14.92 1.79 -9.47
CA LEU A 81 -13.86 2.50 -8.79
C LEU A 81 -14.45 3.77 -8.17
N ARG A 82 -14.36 3.92 -6.85
CA ARG A 82 -14.83 5.09 -6.12
C ARG A 82 -13.72 6.14 -6.02
N ALA A 83 -14.06 7.39 -6.29
CA ALA A 83 -13.20 8.55 -6.09
C ALA A 83 -13.96 9.68 -5.42
N GLU A 84 -13.25 10.48 -4.64
CA GLU A 84 -13.74 11.76 -4.12
C GLU A 84 -13.13 12.87 -4.96
N VAL A 85 -13.98 13.75 -5.50
CA VAL A 85 -13.57 14.79 -6.44
C VAL A 85 -14.21 16.11 -6.05
N ASP A 86 -13.44 17.19 -6.11
CA ASP A 86 -13.96 18.53 -5.88
C ASP A 86 -14.93 18.93 -7.00
N ALA A 87 -16.11 19.43 -6.62
CA ALA A 87 -17.13 19.89 -7.56
C ALA A 87 -16.61 20.94 -8.56
N GLY A 88 -15.64 21.77 -8.16
CA GLY A 88 -15.02 22.77 -9.05
C GLY A 88 -14.17 22.18 -10.18
N GLU A 89 -13.70 20.94 -10.03
CA GLU A 89 -12.94 20.22 -11.05
C GLU A 89 -13.82 19.51 -12.08
N LEU A 90 -15.11 19.32 -11.77
CA LEU A 90 -16.04 18.58 -12.61
C LEU A 90 -16.51 19.43 -13.80
N ARG A 91 -16.63 18.75 -14.94
CA ARG A 91 -17.17 19.28 -16.19
C ARG A 91 -18.30 18.39 -16.66
N GLU A 92 -19.35 19.00 -17.20
CA GLU A 92 -20.49 18.27 -17.75
C GLU A 92 -20.11 17.52 -19.02
N ASN A 93 -20.56 16.27 -19.13
CA ASN A 93 -20.42 15.50 -20.36
C ASN A 93 -21.52 15.89 -21.37
N THR A 94 -21.30 16.99 -22.10
CA THR A 94 -22.25 17.53 -23.09
C THR A 94 -22.53 16.60 -24.27
N ARG A 95 -21.70 15.56 -24.49
CA ARG A 95 -21.87 14.61 -25.60
C ARG A 95 -22.98 13.60 -25.36
N THR A 96 -23.11 13.09 -24.13
CA THR A 96 -24.11 12.07 -23.81
C THR A 96 -25.11 12.51 -22.75
N GLY A 97 -24.86 13.63 -22.06
CA GLY A 97 -25.69 14.10 -20.93
C GLY A 97 -25.62 13.22 -19.68
N ILE A 98 -24.76 12.19 -19.68
CA ILE A 98 -24.60 11.23 -18.58
C ILE A 98 -23.19 11.37 -18.03
N GLY A 99 -23.10 11.50 -16.70
CA GLY A 99 -21.86 11.64 -15.96
C GLY A 99 -21.18 12.99 -16.15
N GLN A 100 -20.09 13.14 -15.41
CA GLN A 100 -19.19 14.29 -15.45
C GLN A 100 -17.78 13.82 -15.78
N TYR A 101 -16.85 14.74 -15.98
CA TYR A 101 -15.44 14.39 -16.13
C TYR A 101 -14.52 15.40 -15.48
N VAL A 102 -13.31 14.96 -15.18
CA VAL A 102 -12.16 15.81 -14.83
C VAL A 102 -11.17 15.87 -15.99
N GLU A 103 -10.51 17.01 -16.17
CA GLU A 103 -9.47 17.23 -17.18
C GLU A 103 -8.10 16.69 -16.74
N ARG A 104 -8.10 15.40 -16.42
CA ARG A 104 -6.88 14.63 -16.15
C ARG A 104 -7.11 13.15 -16.47
N GLY A 105 -6.02 12.45 -16.79
CA GLY A 105 -6.03 11.02 -17.11
C GLY A 105 -6.12 10.07 -15.91
N TRP A 106 -6.29 10.60 -14.69
CA TRP A 106 -6.22 9.80 -13.46
C TRP A 106 -7.20 10.29 -12.39
N ILE A 107 -7.51 9.40 -11.45
CA ILE A 107 -8.29 9.66 -10.23
C ILE A 107 -7.62 9.04 -9.01
N THR A 108 -7.83 9.62 -7.82
CA THR A 108 -7.42 9.01 -6.55
C THR A 108 -8.53 8.09 -6.06
N LEU A 109 -8.20 6.84 -5.74
CA LEU A 109 -9.20 5.87 -5.29
C LEU A 109 -9.47 5.97 -3.79
N SER A 110 -10.74 6.16 -3.45
CA SER A 110 -11.26 6.06 -2.08
C SER A 110 -11.89 4.70 -1.78
N GLY A 111 -12.19 3.89 -2.80
CA GLY A 111 -12.70 2.53 -2.64
C GLY A 111 -12.94 1.81 -3.97
N VAL A 112 -13.34 0.55 -3.88
CA VAL A 112 -13.70 -0.29 -5.02
C VAL A 112 -14.91 -1.17 -4.67
N ALA A 113 -15.67 -1.57 -5.67
CA ALA A 113 -16.78 -2.49 -5.51
C ALA A 113 -16.90 -3.42 -6.73
N TRP A 114 -17.27 -4.67 -6.48
CA TRP A 114 -17.71 -5.57 -7.53
C TRP A 114 -19.06 -5.11 -8.04
N MET A 115 -19.25 -5.20 -9.36
CA MET A 115 -20.57 -5.01 -9.95
C MET A 115 -21.23 -6.37 -10.17
N GLY A 116 -22.46 -6.53 -9.70
CA GLY A 116 -23.30 -7.68 -10.05
C GLY A 116 -23.53 -7.81 -11.56
N GLU A 117 -24.12 -8.93 -11.97
CA GLU A 117 -24.45 -9.20 -13.37
C GLU A 117 -25.33 -8.10 -14.00
N GLU A 118 -25.23 -7.93 -15.33
CA GLU A 118 -25.88 -6.84 -16.08
C GLU A 118 -27.40 -6.78 -15.80
N GLY A 119 -27.87 -5.68 -15.21
CA GLY A 119 -29.29 -5.39 -14.95
C GLY A 119 -29.48 -3.97 -14.38
N GLU A 120 -30.72 -3.44 -14.41
CA GLU A 120 -31.03 -2.19 -13.71
C GLU A 120 -30.84 -2.39 -12.20
N GLY A 121 -29.91 -1.63 -11.60
CA GLY A 121 -29.63 -1.71 -10.17
C GLY A 121 -28.65 -2.81 -9.76
N SER A 122 -27.71 -3.23 -10.64
CA SER A 122 -26.63 -4.16 -10.26
C SER A 122 -26.02 -3.73 -8.91
N PRO A 123 -26.18 -4.52 -7.84
CA PRO A 123 -25.74 -4.10 -6.53
C PRO A 123 -24.22 -3.93 -6.54
N LEU A 124 -23.76 -2.84 -5.91
CA LEU A 124 -22.36 -2.68 -5.59
C LEU A 124 -22.06 -3.53 -4.36
N GLU A 125 -21.21 -4.53 -4.53
CA GLU A 125 -20.64 -5.27 -3.41
C GLU A 125 -19.30 -4.64 -3.06
N PRO A 126 -19.15 -4.00 -1.88
CA PRO A 126 -17.88 -3.42 -1.47
C PRO A 126 -16.76 -4.45 -1.53
N ALA A 127 -15.62 -4.06 -2.09
CA ALA A 127 -14.47 -4.93 -2.27
C ALA A 127 -13.21 -4.29 -1.65
N VAL A 128 -12.21 -5.12 -1.38
CA VAL A 128 -10.89 -4.66 -0.93
C VAL A 128 -9.98 -4.44 -2.14
N ILE A 129 -9.27 -3.30 -2.19
CA ILE A 129 -8.39 -2.94 -3.31
C ILE A 129 -7.37 -4.05 -3.60
N GLU A 130 -6.80 -4.66 -2.56
CA GLU A 130 -5.85 -5.75 -2.64
C GLU A 130 -6.44 -7.00 -3.32
N GLU A 131 -7.71 -7.31 -3.07
CA GLU A 131 -8.39 -8.45 -3.69
C GLU A 131 -8.64 -8.18 -5.17
N VAL A 132 -9.13 -6.97 -5.51
CA VAL A 132 -9.30 -6.54 -6.91
C VAL A 132 -7.95 -6.56 -7.65
N MET A 133 -6.87 -6.09 -7.03
CA MET A 133 -5.52 -6.16 -7.60
C MET A 133 -5.08 -7.60 -7.83
N ALA A 134 -5.23 -8.48 -6.82
CA ALA A 134 -4.81 -9.87 -6.90
C ALA A 134 -5.56 -10.63 -8.00
N GLU A 135 -6.87 -10.43 -8.13
CA GLU A 135 -7.66 -11.04 -9.20
C GLU A 135 -7.30 -10.48 -10.58
N SER A 136 -7.12 -9.17 -10.69
CA SER A 136 -6.67 -8.53 -11.94
C SER A 136 -5.32 -9.08 -12.41
N LEU A 137 -4.35 -9.20 -11.49
CA LEU A 137 -3.05 -9.81 -11.78
C LEU A 137 -3.17 -11.28 -12.18
N ARG A 138 -4.05 -12.05 -11.53
CA ARG A 138 -4.30 -13.46 -11.88
C ARG A 138 -4.83 -13.60 -13.31
N LEU A 139 -5.72 -12.70 -13.75
CA LEU A 139 -6.24 -12.68 -15.12
C LEU A 139 -5.15 -12.34 -16.13
N LEU A 140 -4.30 -11.35 -15.82
CA LEU A 140 -3.23 -10.91 -16.72
C LEU A 140 -2.02 -11.87 -16.74
N HIS A 141 -1.85 -12.67 -15.69
CA HIS A 141 -0.71 -13.54 -15.50
C HIS A 141 -1.15 -14.96 -15.12
N GLY A 142 -1.51 -15.76 -16.13
CA GLY A 142 -1.90 -17.16 -15.95
C GLY A 142 -0.80 -18.07 -15.37
N SER A 143 0.42 -17.58 -15.18
CA SER A 143 1.54 -18.30 -14.58
C SER A 143 1.78 -17.97 -13.10
N LEU A 144 0.94 -17.15 -12.47
CA LEU A 144 1.08 -16.90 -11.03
C LEU A 144 0.74 -18.16 -10.24
N HIS A 145 1.70 -18.62 -9.46
CA HIS A 145 1.50 -19.73 -8.53
C HIS A 145 0.51 -19.34 -7.43
N ALA A 146 -0.34 -20.28 -7.03
CA ALA A 146 -1.22 -20.11 -5.88
C ALA A 146 -0.39 -19.83 -4.61
N PHE A 147 -0.88 -18.97 -3.72
CA PHE A 147 -0.15 -18.54 -2.53
C PHE A 147 0.28 -19.72 -1.64
N GLU A 148 -0.57 -20.76 -1.57
CA GLU A 148 -0.35 -22.00 -0.81
C GLU A 148 0.85 -22.79 -1.34
N SER A 149 1.14 -22.68 -2.64
CA SER A 149 2.27 -23.35 -3.30
C SER A 149 3.58 -22.59 -3.17
N LEU A 150 3.55 -21.33 -2.72
CA LEU A 150 4.74 -20.53 -2.50
C LEU A 150 5.46 -20.96 -1.22
N ARG A 151 6.79 -20.99 -1.28
CA ARG A 151 7.65 -21.16 -0.09
C ARG A 151 8.23 -19.80 0.30
N PRO A 152 7.86 -19.23 1.46
CA PRO A 152 8.42 -17.96 1.90
C PRO A 152 9.92 -18.12 2.13
N ARG A 153 10.72 -17.13 1.70
CA ARG A 153 12.16 -17.10 2.01
C ARG A 153 12.44 -16.39 3.33
N SER A 154 11.57 -15.46 3.70
CA SER A 154 11.72 -14.62 4.88
C SER A 154 10.36 -14.30 5.51
N PHE A 155 10.38 -14.07 6.82
CA PHE A 155 9.30 -13.45 7.57
C PHE A 155 9.78 -12.09 8.07
N SER A 156 9.07 -11.02 7.66
CA SER A 156 9.43 -9.65 8.00
C SER A 156 8.46 -9.08 9.02
N VAL A 157 8.97 -8.41 10.04
CA VAL A 157 8.20 -7.71 11.06
C VAL A 157 8.50 -6.22 10.96
N LEU A 158 7.43 -5.42 10.97
CA LEU A 158 7.46 -3.96 10.96
C LEU A 158 6.92 -3.49 12.33
N PRO A 159 7.73 -3.47 13.41
CA PRO A 159 7.24 -3.28 14.77
C PRO A 159 6.98 -1.81 15.10
N VAL A 160 7.45 -0.90 14.25
CA VAL A 160 7.15 0.53 14.28
C VAL A 160 6.47 0.85 12.96
N ALA A 161 5.19 1.16 13.02
CA ALA A 161 4.37 1.38 11.84
C ALA A 161 4.52 2.80 11.26
N ARG A 162 4.61 3.80 12.16
CA ARG A 162 4.91 5.19 11.85
C ARG A 162 5.81 5.73 12.95
N GLY A 163 6.78 6.55 12.57
CA GLY A 163 7.75 7.12 13.51
C GLY A 163 9.17 6.79 13.10
N CYS A 164 9.91 7.82 12.72
CA CYS A 164 11.32 7.78 12.41
C CYS A 164 11.86 9.16 12.76
N GLN A 165 13.03 9.21 13.38
CA GLN A 165 13.72 10.48 13.61
C GLN A 165 14.36 11.04 12.32
N ALA A 166 14.40 10.24 11.24
CA ALA A 166 14.75 10.71 9.90
C ALA A 166 13.48 11.06 9.10
N SER A 167 13.59 11.99 8.14
CA SER A 167 12.51 12.37 7.23
C SER A 167 12.92 12.30 5.75
N CYS A 168 13.40 11.13 5.34
CA CYS A 168 13.88 10.92 3.97
C CYS A 168 12.76 11.15 2.94
N PRO A 169 12.96 11.98 1.89
CA PRO A 169 11.91 12.33 0.93
C PRO A 169 11.47 11.17 0.02
N PHE A 170 12.27 10.09 -0.02
CA PHE A 170 12.00 8.86 -0.77
C PHE A 170 11.58 7.70 0.13
N CYS A 171 11.28 7.96 1.41
CA CYS A 171 10.83 6.90 2.31
C CYS A 171 9.45 6.38 1.88
N PHE A 172 9.31 5.07 1.72
CA PHE A 172 8.04 4.44 1.38
C PHE A 172 7.24 4.01 2.63
N SER A 173 7.66 4.46 3.82
CA SER A 173 7.00 4.18 5.10
C SER A 173 5.49 4.45 5.07
N ASP A 174 5.10 5.58 4.50
CA ASP A 174 3.72 6.06 4.49
C ASP A 174 2.83 5.30 3.49
N ALA A 175 3.45 4.52 2.60
CA ALA A 175 2.79 3.62 1.66
C ALA A 175 3.12 2.13 1.94
N SER A 176 3.71 1.85 3.10
CA SER A 176 4.01 0.49 3.53
C SER A 176 2.76 -0.21 4.09
N ALA A 177 2.77 -1.53 4.09
CA ALA A 177 1.68 -2.31 4.67
C ALA A 177 1.37 -1.92 6.13
N SER A 178 2.36 -1.44 6.92
CA SER A 178 2.11 -1.01 8.29
C SER A 178 1.36 0.31 8.42
N ALA A 179 1.37 1.17 7.40
CA ALA A 179 0.62 2.43 7.40
C ALA A 179 -0.89 2.23 7.14
N GLU A 180 -1.27 1.09 6.56
CA GLU A 180 -2.63 0.69 6.18
C GLU A 180 -3.34 -0.15 7.27
N GLN A 181 -2.64 -0.48 8.37
CA GLN A 181 -3.17 -1.30 9.46
C GLN A 181 -3.52 -0.46 10.69
N ASP A 182 -4.49 -0.95 11.46
CA ASP A 182 -4.80 -0.41 12.77
C ASP A 182 -3.57 -0.48 13.69
N GLN A 183 -3.28 0.65 14.32
CA GLN A 183 -2.12 0.79 15.18
C GLN A 183 -2.35 0.10 16.51
N ALA A 184 -1.57 -0.93 16.79
CA ALA A 184 -1.67 -1.71 18.02
C ALA A 184 -0.31 -1.85 18.70
N ARG A 185 -0.33 -2.15 19.99
CA ARG A 185 0.88 -2.50 20.74
C ARG A 185 1.50 -3.77 20.16
N LEU A 186 2.82 -3.78 20.00
CA LEU A 186 3.57 -4.96 19.57
C LEU A 186 3.28 -6.15 20.48
N ASN A 187 2.77 -7.24 19.89
CA ASN A 187 2.49 -8.49 20.56
C ASN A 187 3.54 -9.54 20.16
N LEU A 188 4.57 -9.67 20.98
CA LEU A 188 5.70 -10.57 20.72
C LEU A 188 5.28 -12.06 20.66
N ALA A 189 4.26 -12.46 21.43
CA ALA A 189 3.78 -13.84 21.40
C ALA A 189 3.17 -14.18 20.03
N ARG A 190 2.35 -13.27 19.47
CA ARG A 190 1.81 -13.44 18.11
C ARG A 190 2.90 -13.41 17.04
N VAL A 191 3.90 -12.55 17.20
CA VAL A 191 5.04 -12.53 16.28
C VAL A 191 5.80 -13.86 16.33
N ALA A 192 5.99 -14.43 17.53
CA ALA A 192 6.64 -15.73 17.71
C ALA A 192 5.86 -16.87 17.07
N GLU A 193 4.53 -16.89 17.25
CA GLU A 193 3.64 -17.85 16.60
C GLU A 193 3.78 -17.79 15.06
N HIS A 194 3.71 -16.59 14.47
CA HIS A 194 3.84 -16.43 13.02
C HIS A 194 5.26 -16.71 12.51
N ALA A 195 6.30 -16.42 13.30
CA ALA A 195 7.67 -16.78 12.97
C ALA A 195 7.84 -18.31 12.91
N GLN A 196 7.25 -19.03 13.86
CA GLN A 196 7.23 -20.50 13.87
C GLN A 196 6.50 -21.06 12.64
N GLN A 197 5.30 -20.54 12.34
CA GLN A 197 4.53 -20.93 11.15
C GLN A 197 5.32 -20.66 9.85
N ALA A 198 6.02 -19.53 9.76
CA ALA A 198 6.85 -19.21 8.61
C ALA A 198 8.03 -20.18 8.47
N ALA A 199 8.68 -20.54 9.57
CA ALA A 199 9.77 -21.51 9.59
C ALA A 199 9.30 -22.89 9.12
N GLU A 200 8.14 -23.36 9.59
CA GLU A 200 7.51 -24.63 9.17
C GLU A 200 7.16 -24.64 7.67
N ARG A 201 6.87 -23.48 7.08
CA ARG A 201 6.67 -23.32 5.62
C ARG A 201 7.97 -23.12 4.84
N GLY A 202 9.13 -23.17 5.50
CA GLY A 202 10.46 -23.14 4.88
C GLY A 202 11.15 -21.77 4.86
N ALA A 203 10.63 -20.77 5.59
CA ALA A 203 11.33 -19.49 5.73
C ALA A 203 12.63 -19.66 6.53
N GLY A 204 13.73 -19.12 5.99
CA GLY A 204 15.07 -19.21 6.58
C GLY A 204 15.63 -17.84 6.99
N ARG A 205 14.78 -16.83 7.17
CA ARG A 205 15.19 -15.49 7.57
C ARG A 205 14.10 -14.74 8.31
N PHE A 206 14.43 -14.23 9.49
CA PHE A 206 13.64 -13.25 10.22
C PHE A 206 14.18 -11.85 9.93
N VAL A 207 13.35 -10.92 9.48
CA VAL A 207 13.76 -9.55 9.15
C VAL A 207 12.99 -8.56 10.02
N ILE A 208 13.71 -7.81 10.83
CA ILE A 208 13.19 -6.67 11.59
C ILE A 208 13.46 -5.43 10.75
N THR A 209 12.40 -4.80 10.27
CA THR A 209 12.42 -3.55 9.49
C THR A 209 11.23 -2.70 9.94
N GLY A 210 10.79 -1.68 9.22
CA GLY A 210 9.62 -0.91 9.63
C GLY A 210 8.99 -0.11 8.52
N GLY A 211 7.74 0.32 8.76
CA GLY A 211 7.23 1.58 8.23
C GLY A 211 7.78 2.78 9.04
N GLY A 212 8.54 2.53 10.10
CA GLY A 212 9.32 3.52 10.83
C GLY A 212 10.67 2.94 11.25
N GLU A 213 11.37 3.60 12.17
CA GLU A 213 12.68 3.17 12.65
C GLU A 213 12.56 2.15 13.80
N PRO A 214 13.00 0.89 13.63
CA PRO A 214 12.92 -0.12 14.70
C PRO A 214 13.73 0.25 15.95
N GLY A 215 14.78 1.05 15.80
CA GLY A 215 15.59 1.58 16.90
C GLY A 215 14.86 2.50 17.88
N LEU A 216 13.60 2.87 17.59
CA LEU A 216 12.72 3.54 18.56
C LEU A 216 12.16 2.58 19.61
N LEU A 217 12.24 1.26 19.39
CA LEU A 217 11.91 0.28 20.42
C LEU A 217 12.89 0.35 21.58
N ARG A 218 12.39 0.08 22.80
CA ARG A 218 13.25 -0.11 23.97
C ARG A 218 14.20 -1.29 23.74
N HIS A 219 15.40 -1.19 24.31
CA HIS A 219 16.47 -2.16 24.10
C HIS A 219 16.05 -3.60 24.43
N GLU A 220 15.31 -3.78 25.54
CA GLU A 220 14.80 -5.06 26.03
C GLU A 220 13.79 -5.67 25.05
N VAL A 221 12.89 -4.84 24.52
CA VAL A 221 11.89 -5.25 23.53
C VAL A 221 12.59 -5.67 22.22
N MET A 222 13.62 -4.93 21.80
CA MET A 222 14.41 -5.31 20.62
C MET A 222 15.13 -6.65 20.84
N ARG A 223 15.70 -6.90 22.02
CA ARG A 223 16.34 -8.18 22.37
C ARG A 223 15.36 -9.34 22.32
N GLU A 224 14.16 -9.16 22.85
CA GLU A 224 13.10 -10.18 22.79
C GLU A 224 12.66 -10.42 21.34
N LEU A 225 12.45 -9.36 20.56
CA LEU A 225 12.08 -9.47 19.15
C LEU A 225 13.15 -10.17 18.31
N ILE A 226 14.44 -9.90 18.56
CA ILE A 226 15.55 -10.60 17.89
C ILE A 226 15.50 -12.10 18.21
N ALA A 227 15.23 -12.46 19.46
CA ALA A 227 15.17 -13.84 19.90
C ALA A 227 14.00 -14.62 19.27
N VAL A 228 12.92 -13.94 18.88
CA VAL A 228 11.81 -14.55 18.13
C VAL A 228 12.28 -15.15 16.80
N GLY A 229 13.30 -14.59 16.16
CA GLY A 229 13.80 -15.07 14.87
C GLY A 229 14.54 -16.40 14.90
N ARG A 230 14.80 -16.99 16.08
CA ARG A 230 15.59 -18.23 16.24
C ARG A 230 15.13 -19.39 15.34
N PRO A 231 13.82 -19.71 15.20
CA PRO A 231 13.38 -20.82 14.34
C PRO A 231 13.75 -20.64 12.86
N LEU A 232 13.97 -19.41 12.40
CA LEU A 232 14.30 -19.10 11.01
C LEU A 232 15.81 -19.13 10.74
N GLY A 233 16.66 -19.40 11.74
CA GLY A 233 18.12 -19.57 11.58
C GLY A 233 18.94 -18.30 11.31
N LYS A 234 18.35 -17.23 10.75
CA LYS A 234 19.02 -15.94 10.53
C LYS A 234 18.12 -14.75 10.84
N THR A 235 18.51 -13.96 11.83
CA THR A 235 17.86 -12.67 12.14
C THR A 235 18.63 -11.49 11.54
N VAL A 236 17.90 -10.61 10.84
CA VAL A 236 18.42 -9.37 10.24
C VAL A 236 17.69 -8.18 10.85
N LEU A 237 18.43 -7.17 11.33
CA LEU A 237 17.89 -5.87 11.74
C LEU A 237 18.29 -4.81 10.71
N ILE A 238 17.30 -4.13 10.14
CA ILE A 238 17.48 -2.97 9.27
C ILE A 238 17.14 -1.71 10.07
N THR A 239 18.09 -0.78 10.17
CA THR A 239 17.98 0.46 10.96
C THR A 239 18.71 1.59 10.24
N ASN A 240 18.34 2.85 10.49
CA ASN A 240 19.16 4.00 10.12
C ASN A 240 20.33 4.26 11.09
N GLY A 241 20.45 3.47 12.17
CA GLY A 241 21.61 3.48 13.07
C GLY A 241 21.68 4.66 14.05
N HIS A 242 20.79 5.66 13.95
CA HIS A 242 20.88 6.87 14.78
C HIS A 242 20.80 6.56 16.29
N HIS A 243 19.96 5.60 16.70
CA HIS A 243 19.81 5.18 18.10
C HIS A 243 21.11 4.58 18.68
N LEU A 244 21.97 3.99 17.84
CA LEU A 244 23.29 3.47 18.21
C LEU A 244 24.33 4.60 18.19
N ALA A 245 24.29 5.46 17.16
CA ALA A 245 25.24 6.54 16.98
C ALA A 245 25.26 7.53 18.16
N ARG A 246 24.11 7.77 18.80
CA ARG A 246 23.97 8.66 19.96
C ARG A 246 24.46 8.10 21.29
N ARG A 247 24.87 6.82 21.34
CA ARG A 247 25.38 6.20 22.56
C ARG A 247 26.90 6.34 22.62
N ASP A 248 27.44 6.44 23.83
CA ASP A 248 28.87 6.32 24.04
C ASP A 248 29.39 4.95 23.57
N GLY A 249 30.70 4.87 23.33
CA GLY A 249 31.31 3.68 22.73
C GLY A 249 31.13 2.40 23.56
N ALA A 250 31.15 2.51 24.89
CA ALA A 250 31.03 1.35 25.78
C ALA A 250 29.58 0.84 25.79
N VAL A 251 28.60 1.73 25.96
CA VAL A 251 27.17 1.40 25.93
C VAL A 251 26.77 0.85 24.57
N ARG A 252 27.23 1.46 23.47
CA ARG A 252 26.97 0.96 22.12
C ARG A 252 27.49 -0.46 21.92
N SER A 253 28.71 -0.74 22.38
CA SER A 253 29.32 -2.07 22.26
C SER A 253 28.52 -3.10 23.06
N ALA A 254 28.18 -2.80 24.32
CA ALA A 254 27.37 -3.67 25.16
C ALA A 254 25.98 -3.96 24.54
N MET A 255 25.33 -2.95 23.96
CA MET A 255 24.05 -3.12 23.27
C MET A 255 24.16 -4.06 22.06
N LEU A 256 25.22 -3.94 21.27
CA LEU A 256 25.45 -4.80 20.10
C LEU A 256 25.77 -6.24 20.53
N GLU A 257 26.52 -6.43 21.61
CA GLU A 257 26.77 -7.74 22.21
C GLU A 257 25.48 -8.38 22.73
N ASP A 258 24.59 -7.59 23.34
CA ASP A 258 23.26 -8.05 23.75
C ASP A 258 22.41 -8.50 22.56
N TYR A 259 22.43 -7.73 21.45
CA TYR A 259 21.73 -8.12 20.23
C TYR A 259 22.31 -9.39 19.61
N ALA A 260 23.64 -9.51 19.56
CA ALA A 260 24.30 -10.72 19.09
C ALA A 260 23.93 -11.95 19.96
N ARG A 261 23.98 -11.81 21.30
CA ARG A 261 23.56 -12.87 22.24
C ARG A 261 22.08 -13.24 22.11
N SER A 262 21.22 -12.29 21.78
CA SER A 262 19.81 -12.55 21.49
C SER A 262 19.60 -13.35 20.20
N GLY A 263 20.57 -13.33 19.28
CA GLY A 263 20.54 -14.08 18.02
C GLY A 263 20.59 -13.21 16.77
N LEU A 264 20.97 -11.93 16.88
CA LEU A 264 21.13 -11.06 15.71
C LEU A 264 22.30 -11.56 14.85
N GLY A 265 22.00 -11.95 13.61
CA GLY A 265 23.01 -12.41 12.66
C GLY A 265 23.52 -11.32 11.73
N VAL A 266 22.69 -10.30 11.42
CA VAL A 266 23.07 -9.20 10.53
C VAL A 266 22.47 -7.89 11.03
N LEU A 267 23.31 -6.87 11.16
CA LEU A 267 22.91 -5.48 11.31
C LEU A 267 23.10 -4.76 9.96
N ALA A 268 22.02 -4.32 9.34
CA ALA A 268 22.04 -3.50 8.14
C ALA A 268 21.74 -2.05 8.51
N VAL A 269 22.72 -1.17 8.28
CA VAL A 269 22.59 0.26 8.57
C VAL A 269 22.36 1.03 7.28
N SER A 270 21.22 1.71 7.19
CA SER A 270 20.87 2.54 6.04
C SER A 270 21.72 3.80 6.00
N ARG A 271 22.46 3.97 4.89
CA ARG A 271 23.20 5.18 4.53
C ARG A 271 22.80 5.55 3.10
N HIS A 272 22.38 6.79 2.88
CA HIS A 272 21.79 7.20 1.59
C HIS A 272 22.77 7.92 0.66
N HIS A 273 23.97 8.24 1.16
CA HIS A 273 25.04 8.77 0.33
C HIS A 273 26.41 8.43 0.91
N HIS A 274 27.45 8.35 0.08
CA HIS A 274 28.82 8.07 0.54
C HIS A 274 29.51 9.28 1.21
N ASP A 275 28.97 10.48 1.00
CA ASP A 275 29.32 11.71 1.72
C ASP A 275 28.36 11.91 2.90
N ASP A 276 28.91 12.16 4.08
CA ASP A 276 28.13 12.25 5.32
C ASP A 276 27.25 13.50 5.35
N GLY A 277 27.74 14.64 4.84
CA GLY A 277 26.96 15.87 4.79
C GLY A 277 25.73 15.73 3.89
N VAL A 278 25.87 15.09 2.74
CA VAL A 278 24.75 14.77 1.84
C VAL A 278 23.83 13.74 2.48
N SER A 279 24.35 12.67 3.09
CA SER A 279 23.52 11.65 3.73
C SER A 279 22.70 12.23 4.89
N THR A 280 23.31 13.06 5.73
CA THR A 280 22.63 13.76 6.83
C THR A 280 21.51 14.64 6.31
N LYS A 281 21.76 15.43 5.25
CA LYS A 281 20.72 16.28 4.62
C LYS A 281 19.57 15.45 4.04
N LEU A 282 19.88 14.34 3.36
CA LEU A 282 18.85 13.46 2.79
C LEU A 282 18.02 12.76 3.86
N MET A 283 18.60 12.49 5.03
CA MET A 283 17.93 11.84 6.15
C MET A 283 17.28 12.83 7.12
N SER A 284 17.61 14.12 7.04
CA SER A 284 17.23 15.15 8.01
C SER A 284 17.59 14.78 9.46
N LEU A 285 18.78 14.20 9.66
CA LEU A 285 19.28 13.75 10.96
C LEU A 285 20.33 14.73 11.50
N GLU A 286 19.88 15.82 12.13
CA GLU A 286 20.74 16.76 12.87
C GLU A 286 20.73 16.49 14.38
#